data_AF-A0A537AVT6-F1
#
_entry.id   AF-A0A537AVT6-F1
#
_cell.length_a   1.000
_cell.length_b   1.000
_cell.length_c   1.000
_cell.angle_alpha   90.00
_cell.angle_beta   90.00
_cell.angle_gamma   90.00
#
_symmetry.space_group_name_H-M   'P 1'
#
loop_
_entity.id
_entity.type
_entity.pdbx_description
1 polymer ?
#
loop_
_entity_poly.entity_id
_entity_poly.type
_entity_poly.pdbx_seq_one_letter_code
_entity_poly.pdbx_strand_id
1 'polypeptide(L)' 'MRKVILSAIVPLSVVVILGSVQPAAAQFYTQHNLVSDGFVSADHPDPNMVNAWGLVSGPATPWWIADNGSGRTTLYN' A
#
# COMPACT_ATOMS: atom_id res chain seq x y z
N MET A 1 -47.20 10.83 -30.53
CA MET A 1 -45.94 11.58 -30.31
C MET A 1 -45.46 11.52 -28.85
N ARG A 2 -46.29 11.83 -27.84
CA ARG A 2 -45.92 11.80 -26.40
C ARG A 2 -45.43 10.43 -25.85
N LYS A 3 -45.96 9.29 -26.37
CA LYS A 3 -45.52 7.93 -26.00
C LYS A 3 -44.14 7.53 -26.57
N VAL A 4 -43.76 8.09 -27.71
CA VAL A 4 -42.46 7.81 -28.37
C VAL A 4 -41.32 8.51 -27.62
N ILE A 5 -41.58 9.72 -27.12
CA ILE A 5 -40.65 10.50 -26.30
C ILE A 5 -40.37 9.77 -24.96
N LEU A 6 -41.41 9.25 -24.29
CA LEU A 6 -41.25 8.48 -23.05
C LEU A 6 -40.49 7.16 -23.25
N SER A 7 -40.69 6.49 -24.39
CA SER A 7 -40.01 5.22 -24.72
C SER A 7 -38.51 5.38 -25.03
N ALA A 8 -38.09 6.57 -25.48
CA ALA A 8 -36.69 6.87 -25.78
C ALA A 8 -35.89 7.37 -24.55
N ILE A 9 -36.58 7.90 -23.54
CA ILE A 9 -35.95 8.42 -22.31
C ILE A 9 -35.45 7.29 -21.40
N VAL A 10 -36.20 6.19 -21.30
CA VAL A 10 -35.85 5.05 -20.45
C VAL A 10 -34.50 4.40 -20.83
N PRO A 11 -34.22 4.05 -22.10
CA PRO A 11 -32.93 3.48 -22.47
C PRO A 11 -31.78 4.49 -22.33
N LEU A 12 -32.04 5.79 -22.56
CA LEU A 12 -31.03 6.83 -22.39
C LEU A 12 -30.61 6.99 -20.92
N SER A 13 -31.57 6.95 -20.00
CA SER A 13 -31.29 7.01 -18.55
C SER A 13 -30.49 5.80 -18.08
N VAL A 14 -30.76 4.60 -18.60
CA VAL A 14 -30.01 3.38 -18.26
C VAL A 14 -28.57 3.46 -18.76
N VAL A 15 -28.33 3.99 -19.96
CA VAL A 15 -26.99 4.19 -20.52
C VAL A 15 -26.18 5.20 -19.69
N VAL A 16 -26.81 6.27 -19.22
CA VAL A 16 -26.13 7.28 -18.37
C VAL A 16 -25.76 6.72 -17.00
N ILE A 17 -26.62 5.90 -16.38
CA ILE A 17 -26.33 5.28 -15.08
C ILE A 17 -25.17 4.29 -15.20
N LEU A 18 -25.18 3.43 -16.22
CA LEU A 18 -24.12 2.44 -16.45
C LEU A 18 -22.79 3.08 -16.89
N GLY A 19 -22.82 4.22 -17.59
CA GLY A 19 -21.63 4.95 -18.02
C GLY A 19 -20.98 5.81 -16.93
N SER A 20 -21.66 6.03 -15.79
CA SER A 20 -21.19 6.91 -14.70
C SER A 20 -20.33 6.21 -13.64
N VAL A 21 -20.14 4.90 -13.75
CA VAL A 21 -19.36 4.12 -12.78
C VAL A 21 -17.88 4.29 -13.09
N GLN A 22 -17.21 5.22 -12.39
CA GLN A 22 -15.76 5.31 -12.44
C GLN A 22 -15.14 4.21 -11.57
N PRO A 23 -14.15 3.44 -12.05
CA PRO A 23 -13.40 2.55 -11.19
C PRO A 23 -12.71 3.38 -10.10
N ALA A 24 -12.71 2.86 -8.86
CA ALA A 24 -11.95 3.47 -7.79
C ALA A 24 -10.48 3.53 -8.19
N ALA A 25 -9.85 4.71 -8.07
CA ALA A 25 -8.42 4.83 -8.30
C ALA A 25 -7.69 3.95 -7.28
N ALA A 26 -6.93 2.97 -7.76
CA ALA A 26 -6.08 2.18 -6.89
C ALA A 26 -5.03 3.11 -6.23
N GLN A 27 -4.83 2.96 -4.94
CA GLN A 27 -3.77 3.67 -4.24
C GLN A 27 -2.43 3.07 -4.67
N PHE A 28 -1.58 3.89 -5.29
CA PHE A 28 -0.24 3.51 -5.68
C PHE A 28 0.75 4.07 -4.66
N TYR A 29 1.74 3.26 -4.32
CA TYR A 29 2.85 3.66 -3.47
C TYR A 29 4.15 3.27 -4.15
N THR A 30 5.14 4.16 -4.05
CA THR A 30 6.51 3.82 -4.38
C THR A 30 7.16 3.29 -3.11
N GLN A 31 7.49 2.01 -3.12
CA GLN A 31 8.27 1.40 -2.04
C GLN A 31 9.72 1.85 -2.16
N HIS A 32 10.29 2.31 -1.04
CA HIS A 32 11.71 2.60 -0.90
C HIS A 32 12.25 1.81 0.28
N ASN A 33 13.20 0.91 0.00
CA ASN A 33 13.73 0.02 1.03
C ASN A 33 14.89 0.69 1.75
N LEU A 34 14.74 0.89 3.06
CA LEU A 34 15.77 1.51 3.88
C LEU A 34 16.81 0.49 4.36
N VAL A 35 16.35 -0.64 4.90
CA VAL A 35 17.21 -1.68 5.48
C VAL A 35 16.76 -3.06 5.00
N SER A 36 17.71 -3.96 4.76
CA SER A 36 17.48 -5.34 4.31
C SER A 36 18.62 -6.24 4.77
N ASP A 37 18.36 -7.53 4.95
CA ASP A 37 19.40 -8.53 5.23
C ASP A 37 20.31 -8.84 4.04
N GLY A 38 20.06 -8.18 2.91
CA GLY A 38 20.76 -8.37 1.64
C GLY A 38 19.96 -9.19 0.63
N PHE A 39 18.80 -9.75 1.00
CA PHE A 39 17.93 -10.45 0.06
C PHE A 39 17.24 -9.49 -0.93
N VAL A 40 16.85 -8.30 -0.45
CA VAL A 40 16.30 -7.22 -1.27
C VAL A 40 17.29 -6.05 -1.30
N SER A 41 17.38 -5.34 -2.43
CA SER A 41 18.15 -4.09 -2.50
C SER A 41 17.52 -3.03 -1.58
N ALA A 42 18.36 -2.44 -0.74
CA ALA A 42 18.03 -1.38 0.19
C ALA A 42 19.23 -0.45 0.36
N ASP A 43 18.99 0.75 0.86
CA ASP A 43 20.05 1.74 1.11
C ASP A 43 21.11 1.21 2.10
N HIS A 44 20.67 0.46 3.11
CA HIS A 44 21.53 -0.12 4.14
C HIS A 44 21.36 -1.65 4.26
N PRO A 45 22.30 -2.44 3.72
CA PRO A 45 22.31 -3.88 3.97
C PRO A 45 22.82 -4.18 5.39
N ASP A 46 22.00 -4.85 6.21
CA ASP A 46 22.32 -5.33 7.55
C ASP A 46 22.11 -6.85 7.67
N PRO A 47 23.18 -7.67 7.65
CA PRO A 47 23.09 -9.12 7.73
C PRO A 47 22.56 -9.64 9.08
N ASN A 48 22.39 -8.77 10.08
CA ASN A 48 21.78 -9.14 11.36
C ASN A 48 20.26 -9.11 11.31
N MET A 49 19.64 -8.36 10.40
CA MET A 49 18.19 -8.14 10.33
C MET A 49 17.42 -9.31 9.70
N VAL A 50 17.76 -10.53 10.11
CA VAL A 50 17.17 -11.76 9.58
C VAL A 50 15.82 -12.01 10.24
N ASN A 51 14.76 -12.12 9.43
CA ASN A 51 13.41 -12.48 9.89
C ASN A 51 12.94 -11.55 11.04
N ALA A 52 12.96 -10.24 10.78
CA ALA A 52 12.50 -9.23 11.74
C ALA A 52 10.99 -9.37 12.00
N TRP A 53 10.60 -9.43 13.29
CA TRP A 53 9.21 -9.64 13.71
C TRP A 53 8.59 -8.46 14.46
N GLY A 54 9.39 -7.47 14.84
CA GLY A 54 8.91 -6.32 15.59
C GLY A 54 9.72 -5.07 15.29
N LEU A 55 9.03 -3.92 15.29
CA LEU A 55 9.59 -2.60 15.07
C LEU A 55 8.91 -1.62 16.04
N VAL A 56 9.70 -0.97 16.88
CA VAL A 56 9.22 -0.01 17.88
C VAL A 56 10.07 1.26 17.82
N SER A 57 9.41 2.41 17.88
CA SER A 57 10.06 3.71 18.10
C SER A 57 9.25 4.56 19.06
N GLY A 58 9.93 5.48 19.74
CA GLY A 58 9.35 6.47 20.62
C GLY A 58 9.91 7.87 20.31
N PRO A 59 9.33 8.93 20.89
CA PRO A 59 9.65 10.32 20.54
C PRO A 59 11.14 10.72 20.70
N ALA A 60 11.87 10.03 21.57
CA ALA A 60 13.27 10.30 21.87
C ALA A 60 14.10 9.00 21.95
N THR A 61 13.66 7.93 21.27
CA THR A 61 14.41 6.68 21.20
C THR A 61 14.86 6.42 19.77
N PRO A 62 15.95 5.66 19.58
CA PRO A 62 16.23 5.02 18.31
C PRO A 62 15.05 4.12 17.87
N TRP A 63 15.09 3.65 16.64
CA TRP A 63 14.27 2.52 16.19
C TRP A 63 14.84 1.22 16.71
N TRP A 64 13.99 0.37 17.27
CA TRP A 64 14.34 -0.95 17.78
C TRP A 64 13.70 -2.01 16.91
N ILE A 65 14.51 -2.97 16.45
CA ILE A 65 14.04 -4.09 15.64
C ILE A 65 14.34 -5.40 16.35
N ALA A 66 13.36 -6.29 16.39
CA ALA A 66 13.52 -7.64 16.93
C ALA A 66 13.86 -8.62 15.81
N ASP A 67 15.14 -8.99 15.71
CA ASP A 67 15.70 -9.84 14.67
C ASP A 67 15.60 -11.31 15.08
N ASN A 68 14.45 -11.94 14.85
CA ASN A 68 14.19 -13.30 15.35
C ASN A 68 15.13 -14.35 14.74
N GLY A 69 15.56 -14.17 13.48
CA GLY A 69 16.45 -15.12 12.81
C GLY A 69 17.89 -15.09 13.33
N SER A 70 18.39 -13.93 13.74
CA SER A 70 19.74 -13.78 14.28
C SER A 70 19.78 -13.78 15.82
N GLY A 71 18.62 -13.71 16.47
CA GLY A 71 18.50 -13.63 17.93
C GLY A 71 19.00 -12.30 18.48
N ARG A 72 18.88 -11.21 17.72
CA ARG A 72 19.41 -9.88 18.06
C ARG A 72 18.32 -8.83 18.19
N THR A 73 18.73 -7.69 18.76
CA THR A 73 17.95 -6.45 18.71
C THR A 73 18.83 -5.38 18.11
N THR A 74 18.52 -4.97 16.89
CA THR A 74 19.28 -3.94 16.17
C THR A 74 18.64 -2.57 16.41
N LEU A 75 19.48 -1.56 16.64
CA LEU A 75 19.08 -0.18 16.91
C LEU A 75 19.53 0.73 15.77
N TYR A 76 18.60 1.52 15.22
CA TYR A 76 18.85 2.50 14.16
C TYR A 76 18.50 3.91 14.64
N ASN A 77 19.37 4.88 14.36
CA ASN A 77 19.18 6.31 14.71
C ASN A 77 18.78 7.14 13.49
#